data_AF-A0A2D5V6M0-F1
#
_entry.id   AF-A0A2D5V6M0-F1
#
_cell.length_a   1.000
_cell.length_b   1.000
_cell.length_c   1.000
_cell.angle_alpha   90.00
_cell.angle_beta   90.00
_cell.angle_gamma   90.00
#
_symmetry.space_group_name_H-M   'P 1'
#
loop_
_entity.id
_entity.type
_entity.pdbx_description
1 polymer ?
#
loop_
_entity_poly.entity_id
_entity_poly.type
_entity_poly.pdbx_seq_one_letter_code
_entity_poly.pdbx_strand_id
1 'polypeptide(L)'
;MRHINCKLLLAFAFLLFTLPAFGAKGVALTGLNRVALVVGNSNYSGEIGRLRNPVNDVRTMARTLEQAGFSVTKLEDTGYAELREAIWDFGKQLREADAALFYFSGHGVQYNGSNYLLPLGTRLETPRHIQLQAVSENEVLAEMEGGTEDRVNI
;
A
#
# COMPACT_ATOMS: atom_id res chain seq x y z
N MET A 1 -41.03 45.10 47.43
CA MET A 1 -41.47 45.40 46.04
C MET A 1 -40.86 44.36 45.09
N ARG A 2 -41.74 43.64 44.37
CA ARG A 2 -41.50 42.72 43.22
C ARG A 2 -40.86 41.35 43.55
N HIS A 3 -41.67 40.28 43.69
CA HIS A 3 -42.14 39.31 42.65
C HIS A 3 -41.04 38.26 42.33
N ILE A 4 -41.18 36.93 42.34
CA ILE A 4 -42.27 35.96 42.13
C ILE A 4 -41.80 34.55 42.61
N ASN A 5 -42.74 33.71 43.06
CA ASN A 5 -42.57 32.29 43.42
C ASN A 5 -42.34 31.37 42.20
N CYS A 6 -41.63 30.25 42.35
CA CYS A 6 -41.95 29.03 41.58
C CYS A 6 -41.42 27.76 42.25
N LYS A 7 -42.32 26.96 42.83
CA LYS A 7 -42.08 25.58 43.26
C LYS A 7 -42.15 24.70 42.01
N LEU A 8 -41.18 23.81 41.75
CA LEU A 8 -41.37 22.57 40.96
C LEU A 8 -40.10 21.71 41.09
N LEU A 9 -40.09 20.67 41.94
CA LEU A 9 -40.41 19.26 41.64
C LEU A 9 -39.33 18.50 40.84
N LEU A 10 -39.05 17.30 41.37
CA LEU A 10 -38.72 16.03 40.69
C LEU A 10 -37.24 15.68 40.41
N ALA A 11 -36.73 14.86 41.33
CA ALA A 11 -36.16 13.52 41.08
C ALA A 11 -35.42 13.32 39.75
N PHE A 12 -34.09 13.38 39.80
CA PHE A 12 -33.25 12.92 38.70
C PHE A 12 -33.16 11.40 38.74
N ALA A 13 -33.95 10.76 37.88
CA ALA A 13 -33.95 9.32 37.66
C ALA A 13 -32.65 8.86 36.98
N PHE A 14 -32.06 7.82 37.55
CA PHE A 14 -30.92 7.08 37.04
C PHE A 14 -31.33 6.34 35.75
N LEU A 15 -31.02 6.91 34.59
CA LEU A 15 -31.23 6.22 33.31
C LEU A 15 -29.95 5.45 32.93
N LEU A 16 -29.95 4.15 33.23
CA LEU A 16 -29.00 3.18 32.73
C LEU A 16 -29.19 3.07 31.21
N PHE A 17 -28.40 3.79 30.42
CA PHE A 17 -28.38 3.62 28.97
C PHE A 17 -27.49 2.41 28.64
N THR A 18 -28.10 1.22 28.64
CA THR A 18 -27.47 0.01 28.11
C THR A 18 -27.32 0.17 26.59
N LEU A 19 -26.15 0.65 26.15
CA LEU A 19 -25.74 0.58 24.76
C LEU A 19 -25.73 -0.90 24.34
N PRO A 20 -26.49 -1.33 23.32
CA PRO A 20 -26.17 -2.58 22.66
C PRO A 20 -24.80 -2.36 22.04
N ALA A 21 -23.80 -3.10 22.52
CA ALA A 21 -22.52 -3.22 21.86
C ALA A 21 -22.79 -3.81 20.48
N PHE A 22 -22.97 -2.94 19.48
CA PHE A 22 -22.96 -3.30 18.09
C PHE A 22 -21.51 -3.68 17.79
N GLY A 23 -21.16 -4.92 18.14
CA GLY A 23 -19.91 -5.52 17.74
C GLY A 23 -19.89 -5.48 16.23
N ALA A 24 -19.01 -4.64 15.67
CA ALA A 24 -18.66 -4.69 14.27
C ALA A 24 -18.08 -6.09 14.01
N LYS A 25 -18.95 -7.05 13.70
CA LYS A 25 -18.54 -8.26 13.01
C LYS A 25 -18.09 -7.77 11.65
N GLY A 26 -16.77 -7.62 11.50
CA GLY A 26 -16.17 -7.37 10.19
C GLY A 26 -16.77 -8.40 9.23
N VAL A 27 -17.32 -7.91 8.12
CA VAL A 27 -17.72 -8.79 7.03
C VAL A 27 -16.44 -9.51 6.63
N ALA A 28 -16.33 -10.79 6.99
CA ALA A 28 -15.29 -11.63 6.46
C ALA A 28 -15.57 -11.71 4.97
N LEU A 29 -14.76 -11.04 4.16
CA LEU A 29 -14.82 -11.10 2.70
C LEU A 29 -14.21 -12.43 2.26
N THR A 30 -14.79 -13.53 2.74
CA THR A 30 -14.46 -14.88 2.32
C THR A 30 -14.89 -15.00 0.88
N GLY A 31 -13.92 -14.98 -0.04
CA GLY A 31 -14.14 -15.17 -1.47
C GLY A 31 -13.56 -14.11 -2.40
N LEU A 32 -13.01 -13.00 -1.89
CA LEU A 32 -12.30 -12.04 -2.76
C LEU A 32 -10.84 -12.46 -2.95
N ASN A 33 -10.39 -12.60 -4.19
CA ASN A 33 -9.00 -12.79 -4.57
C ASN A 33 -8.26 -11.44 -4.54
N ARG A 34 -7.53 -11.17 -3.47
CA ARG A 34 -6.82 -9.89 -3.30
C ARG A 34 -5.32 -10.15 -3.40
N VAL A 35 -4.62 -9.44 -4.25
CA VAL A 35 -3.18 -9.64 -4.47
C VAL A 35 -2.41 -8.36 -4.22
N ALA A 36 -1.21 -8.48 -3.64
CA ALA A 36 -0.33 -7.35 -3.44
C ALA A 36 1.12 -7.69 -3.80
N LEU A 37 1.82 -6.72 -4.38
CA LEU A 37 3.27 -6.75 -4.58
C LEU A 37 3.89 -5.64 -3.72
N VAL A 38 4.77 -6.02 -2.79
CA VAL A 38 5.38 -5.12 -1.81
C VAL A 38 6.91 -5.22 -1.93
N VAL A 39 7.56 -4.12 -2.30
CA VAL A 39 8.99 -4.10 -2.65
C VAL A 39 9.76 -3.08 -1.81
N GLY A 40 10.84 -3.51 -1.18
CA GLY A 40 11.60 -2.69 -0.23
C GLY A 40 13.09 -2.77 -0.47
N ASN A 41 13.70 -1.69 -0.97
CA ASN A 41 15.13 -1.63 -1.25
C ASN A 41 15.84 -0.69 -0.28
N SER A 42 16.79 -1.23 0.47
CA SER A 42 17.58 -0.51 1.47
C SER A 42 19.06 -0.47 1.09
N ASN A 43 19.61 -1.59 0.61
CA ASN A 43 21.04 -1.83 0.47
C ASN A 43 21.66 -1.30 -0.84
N TYR A 44 21.34 -0.06 -1.19
CA TYR A 44 21.99 0.66 -2.28
C TYR A 44 23.47 0.93 -1.99
N SER A 45 24.28 0.93 -3.05
CA SER A 45 25.72 1.19 -3.00
C SER A 45 26.08 2.47 -3.77
N GLY A 46 27.32 2.94 -3.57
CA GLY A 46 27.84 4.12 -4.27
C GLY A 46 27.08 5.41 -3.94
N GLU A 47 26.92 6.26 -4.95
CA GLU A 47 26.33 7.61 -4.83
C GLU A 47 24.84 7.59 -4.48
N ILE A 48 24.14 6.49 -4.74
CA ILE A 48 22.70 6.36 -4.43
C ILE A 48 22.46 6.35 -2.92
N GLY A 49 23.39 5.78 -2.14
CA GLY A 49 23.34 5.79 -0.69
C GLY A 49 22.28 4.87 -0.07
N ARG A 50 22.66 4.20 1.02
CA ARG A 50 21.82 3.22 1.72
C ARG A 50 20.64 3.88 2.44
N LEU A 51 19.47 3.25 2.42
CA LEU A 51 18.31 3.63 3.23
C LEU A 51 18.16 2.70 4.44
N ARG A 52 17.69 3.24 5.57
CA ARG A 52 17.61 2.48 6.83
C ARG A 52 16.34 1.63 6.98
N ASN A 53 15.23 2.12 6.43
CA ASN A 53 13.89 1.67 6.79
C ASN A 53 13.16 0.80 5.75
N PRO A 54 13.40 0.87 4.42
CA PRO A 54 12.53 0.22 3.44
C PRO A 54 12.25 -1.26 3.67
N VAL A 55 13.26 -2.04 4.07
CA VAL A 55 13.08 -3.46 4.41
C VAL A 55 12.14 -3.65 5.61
N ASN A 56 12.23 -2.79 6.63
CA ASN A 56 11.32 -2.84 7.79
C ASN A 56 9.90 -2.38 7.41
N ASP A 57 9.79 -1.39 6.53
CA ASP A 57 8.52 -0.88 6.05
C ASP A 57 7.75 -1.97 5.30
N VAL A 58 8.40 -2.67 4.37
CA VAL A 58 7.75 -3.75 3.60
C VAL A 58 7.42 -4.98 4.41
N ARG A 59 8.23 -5.32 5.42
CA ARG A 59 7.89 -6.38 6.38
C ARG A 59 6.62 -6.05 7.15
N THR A 60 6.45 -4.79 7.53
CA THR A 60 5.27 -4.32 8.25
C THR A 60 4.05 -4.24 7.33
N MET A 61 4.23 -3.72 6.13
CA MET A 61 3.19 -3.64 5.12
C MET A 61 2.68 -5.02 4.71
N ALA A 62 3.58 -5.96 4.42
CA ALA A 62 3.21 -7.33 4.06
C ALA A 62 2.34 -7.99 5.14
N ARG A 63 2.77 -7.95 6.41
CA ARG A 63 1.97 -8.48 7.53
C ARG A 63 0.61 -7.82 7.65
N THR A 64 0.54 -6.50 7.44
CA THR A 64 -0.71 -5.74 7.54
C THR A 64 -1.68 -6.13 6.42
N LEU A 65 -1.17 -6.31 5.20
CA LEU A 65 -1.96 -6.70 4.04
C LEU A 65 -2.41 -8.17 4.11
N GLU A 66 -1.54 -9.07 4.59
CA GLU A 66 -1.89 -10.47 4.87
C GLU A 66 -3.04 -10.55 5.89
N GLN A 67 -2.97 -9.77 6.97
CA GLN A 67 -4.05 -9.66 7.95
C GLN A 67 -5.35 -9.08 7.37
N ALA A 68 -5.24 -8.26 6.32
CA ALA A 68 -6.37 -7.70 5.57
C ALA A 68 -6.89 -8.64 4.45
N GLY A 69 -6.33 -9.84 4.33
CA GLY A 69 -6.77 -10.87 3.38
C GLY A 69 -6.15 -10.78 1.99
N PHE A 70 -5.02 -10.09 1.83
CA PHE A 70 -4.24 -10.12 0.59
C PHE A 70 -3.31 -11.34 0.54
N SER A 71 -3.18 -11.93 -0.65
CA SER A 71 -2.04 -12.76 -1.03
C SER A 71 -0.88 -11.83 -1.40
N VAL A 72 0.19 -11.84 -0.61
CA VAL A 72 1.29 -10.87 -0.74
C VAL A 72 2.53 -11.51 -1.34
N THR A 73 3.02 -10.96 -2.46
CA THR A 73 4.39 -11.16 -2.93
C THR A 73 5.26 -10.05 -2.34
N LYS A 74 6.27 -10.41 -1.54
CA LYS A 74 7.17 -9.45 -0.88
C LYS A 74 8.60 -9.63 -1.37
N LEU A 75 9.23 -8.53 -1.80
CA LEU A 75 10.64 -8.46 -2.17
C LEU A 75 11.41 -7.51 -1.26
N GLU A 76 12.61 -7.93 -0.87
CA GLU A 76 13.55 -7.15 -0.05
C GLU A 76 14.88 -7.08 -0.77
N ASP A 77 15.42 -5.88 -0.98
CA ASP A 77 16.73 -5.64 -1.60
C ASP A 77 16.89 -6.32 -2.98
N THR A 78 15.94 -6.04 -3.88
CA THR A 78 15.84 -6.66 -5.19
C THR A 78 16.58 -5.91 -6.30
N GLY A 79 17.16 -6.66 -7.24
CA GLY A 79 17.79 -6.15 -8.45
C GLY A 79 16.83 -5.97 -9.63
N TYR A 80 17.31 -5.42 -10.74
CA TYR A 80 16.47 -5.05 -11.89
C TYR A 80 15.66 -6.22 -12.48
N ALA A 81 16.31 -7.37 -12.71
CA ALA A 81 15.67 -8.52 -13.36
C ALA A 81 14.54 -9.09 -12.49
N GLU A 82 14.82 -9.31 -11.20
CA GLU A 82 13.84 -9.86 -10.25
C GLU A 82 12.67 -8.91 -10.02
N LEU A 83 12.92 -7.60 -9.87
CA LEU A 83 11.84 -6.61 -9.74
C LEU A 83 10.93 -6.62 -10.97
N ARG A 84 11.51 -6.65 -12.17
CA ARG A 84 10.75 -6.63 -13.42
C ARG A 84 9.94 -7.90 -13.63
N GLU A 85 10.52 -9.07 -13.32
CA GLU A 85 9.81 -10.35 -13.36
C GLU A 85 8.63 -10.36 -12.38
N ALA A 86 8.84 -9.88 -11.15
CA ALA A 86 7.77 -9.81 -10.16
C ALA A 86 6.64 -8.87 -10.56
N ILE A 87 6.93 -7.74 -11.22
CA ILE A 87 5.91 -6.83 -11.75
C ILE A 87 5.09 -7.51 -12.85
N TRP A 88 5.74 -8.24 -13.75
CA TRP A 88 5.05 -8.98 -14.80
C TRP A 88 4.18 -10.12 -14.24
N ASP A 89 4.71 -10.89 -13.29
CA ASP A 89 3.95 -11.94 -12.62
C ASP A 89 2.80 -11.40 -11.77
N PHE A 90 2.98 -10.22 -11.17
CA PHE A 90 1.92 -9.49 -10.51
C PHE A 90 0.82 -9.15 -11.52
N GLY A 91 1.15 -8.55 -12.68
CA GLY A 91 0.20 -8.28 -13.77
C GLY A 91 -0.60 -9.51 -14.22
N LYS A 92 0.01 -10.69 -14.26
CA LYS A 92 -0.70 -11.95 -14.54
C LYS A 92 -1.72 -12.30 -13.45
N GLN A 93 -1.34 -12.17 -12.18
CA GLN A 93 -2.22 -12.43 -11.03
C GLN A 93 -3.40 -11.46 -10.97
N LEU A 94 -3.21 -10.22 -11.43
CA LEU A 94 -4.26 -9.19 -11.42
C LEU A 94 -5.50 -9.55 -12.24
N ARG A 95 -5.35 -10.34 -13.31
CA ARG A 95 -6.44 -10.73 -14.21
C ARG A 95 -7.57 -11.48 -13.49
N GLU A 96 -7.23 -12.24 -12.46
CA GLU A 96 -8.19 -13.04 -11.68
C GLU A 96 -8.43 -12.45 -10.29
N ALA A 97 -7.83 -11.30 -9.96
CA ALA A 97 -7.95 -10.67 -8.66
C ALA A 97 -9.16 -9.72 -8.61
N ASP A 98 -9.80 -9.59 -7.47
CA ASP A 98 -10.82 -8.58 -7.17
C ASP A 98 -10.20 -7.27 -6.65
N ALA A 99 -9.09 -7.34 -5.93
CA ALA A 99 -8.31 -6.17 -5.50
C ALA A 99 -6.81 -6.34 -5.71
N ALA A 100 -6.13 -5.23 -5.92
CA ALA A 100 -4.73 -5.14 -6.29
C ALA A 100 -4.05 -4.05 -5.48
N LEU A 101 -2.83 -4.28 -5.01
CA LEU A 101 -2.03 -3.22 -4.38
C LEU A 101 -0.55 -3.38 -4.72
N PHE A 102 0.06 -2.33 -5.24
CA PHE A 102 1.50 -2.23 -5.39
C PHE A 102 2.06 -1.26 -4.33
N TYR A 103 3.10 -1.67 -3.62
CA TYR A 103 3.79 -0.83 -2.65
C TYR A 103 5.30 -0.88 -2.89
N PHE A 104 5.93 0.28 -3.00
CA PHE A 104 7.38 0.41 -3.12
C PHE A 104 7.93 1.34 -2.05
N SER A 105 8.98 0.89 -1.34
CA SER A 105 9.81 1.72 -0.47
C SER A 105 11.27 1.59 -0.92
N GLY A 106 11.91 2.71 -1.23
CA GLY A 106 13.25 2.72 -1.82
C GLY A 106 13.55 4.06 -2.47
N HIS A 107 14.66 4.15 -3.20
CA HIS A 107 14.95 5.32 -4.01
C HIS A 107 14.17 5.30 -5.32
N GLY A 108 13.75 6.50 -5.72
CA GLY A 108 13.18 6.75 -7.04
C GLY A 108 13.76 8.03 -7.62
N VAL A 109 13.71 8.16 -8.94
CA VAL A 109 14.14 9.36 -9.66
C VAL A 109 13.09 9.74 -10.69
N GLN A 110 12.99 11.04 -10.97
CA GLN A 110 12.18 11.52 -12.07
C GLN A 110 13.09 11.87 -13.24
N TYR A 111 12.73 11.39 -14.43
CA TYR A 111 13.42 11.73 -15.67
C TYR A 111 12.41 11.86 -16.81
N ASN A 112 12.50 12.97 -17.55
CA ASN A 112 11.63 13.26 -18.71
C ASN A 112 10.12 13.12 -18.41
N GLY A 113 9.69 13.58 -17.23
CA GLY A 113 8.28 13.55 -16.80
C GLY A 113 7.78 12.18 -16.30
N SER A 114 8.62 11.15 -16.27
CA SER A 114 8.28 9.84 -15.71
C SER A 114 9.05 9.57 -14.42
N ASN A 115 8.39 8.92 -13.47
CA ASN A 115 9.04 8.42 -12.27
C ASN A 115 9.59 7.01 -12.52
N TYR A 116 10.76 6.76 -11.94
CA TYR A 116 11.47 5.50 -12.04
C TYR A 116 11.80 4.99 -10.64
N LEU A 117 11.45 3.74 -10.39
CA LEU A 117 11.84 2.97 -9.21
C LEU A 117 13.26 2.47 -9.43
N LEU A 118 14.15 2.63 -8.44
CA LEU A 118 15.53 2.17 -8.53
C LEU A 118 15.69 0.78 -7.89
N PRO A 119 15.93 -0.29 -8.66
CA PRO A 119 16.45 -1.54 -8.15
C PRO A 119 17.87 -1.39 -7.57
N LEU A 120 18.32 -2.41 -6.85
CA LEU A 120 19.73 -2.49 -6.47
C LEU A 120 20.61 -2.71 -7.71
N GLY A 121 21.79 -2.10 -7.68
CA GLY A 121 22.75 -2.16 -8.78
C GLY A 121 22.49 -1.17 -9.93
N THR A 122 21.46 -0.33 -9.84
CA THR A 122 21.25 0.77 -10.81
C THR A 122 22.42 1.74 -10.79
N ARG A 123 22.85 2.19 -11.97
CA ARG A 123 23.87 3.25 -12.15
C ARG A 123 23.19 4.55 -12.56
N LEU A 124 23.64 5.68 -12.04
CA LEU A 124 23.07 7.00 -12.34
C LEU A 124 24.02 7.93 -13.13
N GLU A 125 25.12 7.39 -13.65
CA GLU A 125 26.15 8.16 -14.36
C GLU A 125 25.64 8.87 -15.63
N THR A 126 24.66 8.28 -16.33
CA THR A 126 24.08 8.86 -17.54
C THR A 126 22.57 8.68 -17.55
N PRO A 127 21.80 9.59 -18.19
CA PRO A 127 20.36 9.43 -18.32
C PRO A 127 19.92 8.11 -18.97
N ARG A 128 20.75 7.55 -19.86
CA ARG A 128 20.51 6.27 -20.52
C ARG A 128 20.50 5.10 -19.52
N HIS A 129 21.26 5.17 -18.44
CA HIS A 129 21.23 4.13 -17.42
C HIS A 129 19.90 4.07 -16.68
N ILE A 130 19.25 5.21 -16.42
CA ILE A 130 17.91 5.25 -15.81
C ILE A 130 16.92 4.44 -16.67
N GLN A 131 16.91 4.69 -17.98
CA GLN A 131 15.99 4.00 -18.90
C GLN A 131 16.25 2.50 -19.05
N LEU A 132 17.48 2.04 -18.82
CA LEU A 132 17.87 0.63 -19.01
C LEU A 132 17.92 -0.19 -17.71
N GLN A 133 18.07 0.47 -16.57
CA GLN A 133 18.37 -0.19 -15.28
C GLN A 133 17.43 0.23 -14.15
N ALA A 134 16.46 1.10 -14.43
CA ALA A 134 15.37 1.43 -13.52
C ALA A 134 14.04 0.97 -14.12
N VAL A 135 13.03 0.82 -13.26
CA VAL A 135 11.68 0.41 -13.69
C VAL A 135 10.78 1.63 -13.70
N SER A 136 10.10 1.88 -14.81
CA SER A 136 9.18 3.01 -14.92
C SER A 136 7.92 2.77 -14.09
N GLU A 137 7.44 3.78 -13.37
CA GLU A 137 6.12 3.71 -12.73
C GLU A 137 5.02 3.43 -13.76
N ASN A 138 5.14 3.98 -14.98
CA ASN A 138 4.19 3.69 -16.04
C ASN A 138 4.18 2.22 -16.47
N GLU A 139 5.29 1.48 -16.30
CA GLU A 139 5.33 0.03 -16.55
C GLU A 139 4.50 -0.71 -15.48
N VAL A 140 4.63 -0.30 -14.21
CA VAL A 140 3.80 -0.84 -13.12
C VAL A 140 2.32 -0.53 -13.34
N LEU A 141 2.00 0.73 -13.68
CA LEU A 141 0.62 1.16 -13.95
C LEU A 141 0.04 0.41 -15.15
N ALA A 142 0.81 0.19 -16.22
CA ALA A 142 0.33 -0.57 -17.37
C ALA A 142 0.00 -2.03 -17.01
N GLU A 143 0.80 -2.67 -16.16
CA GLU A 143 0.46 -4.02 -15.65
C GLU A 143 -0.79 -3.98 -14.77
N MET A 144 -1.01 -2.89 -14.01
CA MET A 144 -2.20 -2.71 -13.17
C MET A 144 -3.47 -2.41 -13.98
N GLU A 145 -3.38 -1.60 -15.03
CA GLU A 145 -4.46 -1.27 -15.96
C GLU A 145 -4.81 -2.42 -16.91
N GLY A 146 -3.87 -3.34 -17.15
CA GLY A 146 -4.14 -4.57 -17.90
C GLY A 146 -5.10 -5.55 -17.19
N GLY A 147 -5.47 -5.27 -15.94
CA GLY A 147 -6.57 -5.91 -15.22
C GLY A 147 -7.92 -5.26 -15.56
N THR A 148 -8.99 -6.06 -15.61
CA THR A 148 -10.37 -5.71 -16.01
C THR A 148 -10.84 -4.26 -15.77
N GLU A 149 -11.59 -3.69 -16.72
CA GLU A 149 -11.96 -2.25 -16.84
C GLU A 149 -12.74 -1.61 -15.67
N ASP A 150 -13.21 -2.39 -14.69
CA ASP A 150 -14.09 -1.91 -13.60
C ASP A 150 -13.35 -1.54 -12.29
N ARG A 151 -12.03 -1.26 -12.35
CA ARG A 151 -11.19 -1.20 -11.14
C ARG A 151 -10.65 0.19 -10.83
N VAL A 152 -10.68 0.52 -9.54
CA VAL A 152 -10.06 1.73 -8.98
C VAL A 152 -8.60 1.43 -8.65
N ASN A 153 -7.68 2.08 -9.37
CA ASN A 153 -6.28 2.16 -8.95
C ASN A 153 -6.20 3.16 -7.78
N ILE A 154 -5.87 2.67 -6.59
CA ILE A 154 -5.64 3.49 -5.39
C ILE A 154 -4.14 3.64 -5.15
#